data_AF-A0A3A5AMC9-F1
#
_entry.id   AF-A0A3A5AMC9-F1
#
_cell.length_a   1.000
_cell.length_b   1.000
_cell.length_c   1.000
_cell.angle_alpha   90.00
_cell.angle_beta   90.00
_cell.angle_gamma   90.00
#
_symmetry.space_group_name_H-M   'P 1'
#
loop_
_entity.id
_entity.type
_entity.pdbx_description
1 polymer ?
#
loop_
_entity_poly.entity_id
_entity_poly.type
_entity_poly.pdbx_seq_one_letter_code
_entity_poly.pdbx_strand_id
1 'polypeptide(L)'
;SARLRVGQWAIAIGSPFGLEKTMTVGIISATGRSGLGQGTYGDFIQTDASINPGNSGGPLLDISGNVIGINTMVASQGQGIGFAIPINTAKRLIEPWLK
;
A
#
# COMPACT_ATOMS: atom_id res chain seq x y z
N SER A 1 11.39 6.60 -9.13
CA SER A 1 9.97 6.16 -9.07
C SER A 1 9.19 6.95 -10.10
N ALA A 2 8.44 6.27 -10.97
CA ALA A 2 7.50 6.93 -11.86
C ALA A 2 6.41 7.61 -11.00
N ARG A 3 5.95 8.80 -11.41
CA ARG A 3 4.82 9.45 -10.75
C ARG A 3 3.61 8.50 -10.78
N LEU A 4 3.14 8.09 -9.61
CA LEU A 4 1.90 7.32 -9.48
C LEU A 4 0.77 8.13 -10.09
N ARG A 5 -0.11 7.44 -10.82
CA ARG A 5 -1.31 8.05 -11.42
C ARG A 5 -2.54 7.45 -10.78
N VAL A 6 -3.45 8.32 -10.34
CA VAL A 6 -4.80 7.88 -9.96
C VAL A 6 -5.45 7.18 -11.15
N GLY A 7 -6.11 6.06 -10.90
CA GLY A 7 -6.71 5.19 -11.91
C GLY A 7 -5.78 4.13 -12.50
N GLN A 8 -4.47 4.16 -12.22
CA GLN A 8 -3.60 3.07 -12.66
C GLN A 8 -3.83 1.83 -11.78
N TRP A 9 -3.68 0.65 -12.38
CA TRP A 9 -3.79 -0.64 -11.70
C TRP A 9 -2.81 -0.76 -10.53
N ALA A 10 -3.29 -1.42 -9.47
CA ALA A 10 -2.57 -1.72 -8.25
C ALA A 10 -2.82 -3.17 -7.84
N ILE A 11 -1.75 -3.87 -7.47
CA ILE A 11 -1.79 -5.27 -7.09
C ILE A 11 -1.27 -5.39 -5.65
N ALA A 12 -2.09 -5.88 -4.73
CA ALA A 12 -1.69 -6.12 -3.34
C ALA A 12 -1.42 -7.62 -3.14
N ILE A 13 -0.26 -7.95 -2.56
CA ILE A 13 0.14 -9.32 -2.25
C ILE A 13 0.35 -9.47 -0.74
N GLY A 14 -0.07 -10.59 -0.18
CA GLY A 14 0.19 -10.96 1.21
C GLY A 14 -0.40 -12.30 1.61
N SER A 15 -0.61 -12.47 2.91
CA SER A 15 -1.18 -13.68 3.50
C SER A 15 -2.37 -13.34 4.42
N PRO A 16 -3.50 -12.86 3.87
CA PRO A 16 -4.63 -12.38 4.64
C PRO A 16 -5.25 -13.53 5.44
N PHE A 17 -5.45 -13.32 6.74
CA PHE A 17 -5.99 -14.34 7.66
C PHE A 17 -5.19 -15.67 7.68
N GLY A 18 -3.91 -15.65 7.33
CA GLY A 18 -3.06 -16.85 7.25
C GLY A 18 -3.22 -17.66 5.97
N LEU A 19 -4.03 -17.20 5.00
CA LEU A 19 -4.11 -17.80 3.68
C LEU A 19 -2.86 -17.39 2.87
N GLU A 20 -1.89 -18.29 2.76
CA GLU A 20 -0.64 -17.99 2.06
C GLU A 20 -0.85 -17.55 0.60
N LYS A 21 -0.04 -16.60 0.15
CA LYS A 21 0.11 -16.21 -1.27
C LYS A 21 -1.20 -15.72 -1.90
N THR A 22 -1.92 -14.83 -1.21
CA THR A 22 -3.09 -14.17 -1.78
C THR A 22 -2.69 -12.92 -2.54
N MET A 23 -3.34 -12.71 -3.69
CA MET A 23 -3.21 -11.53 -4.52
C MET A 23 -4.59 -10.90 -4.71
N THR A 24 -4.68 -9.57 -4.59
CA THR A 24 -5.88 -8.80 -4.89
C THR A 24 -5.51 -7.66 -5.83
N VAL A 25 -6.46 -7.24 -6.67
CA VAL A 25 -6.25 -6.21 -7.70
C VAL A 25 -7.27 -5.10 -7.53
N GLY A 26 -6.83 -3.89 -7.77
CA GLY A 26 -7.65 -2.68 -7.82
C GLY A 26 -6.90 -1.59 -8.58
N ILE A 27 -7.14 -0.34 -8.23
CA ILE A 27 -6.48 0.84 -8.77
C ILE A 27 -5.89 1.70 -7.66
N ILE A 28 -5.04 2.65 -8.04
CA ILE A 28 -4.70 3.78 -7.20
C ILE A 28 -5.89 4.73 -7.18
N SER A 29 -6.60 4.80 -6.06
CA SER A 29 -7.78 5.65 -5.90
C SER A 29 -7.40 7.10 -5.55
N ALA A 30 -6.27 7.30 -4.85
CA ALA A 30 -5.73 8.61 -4.51
C ALA A 30 -4.26 8.51 -4.09
N THR A 31 -3.56 9.65 -4.06
CA THR A 31 -2.21 9.80 -3.48
C THR A 31 -2.22 10.99 -2.51
N GLY A 32 -1.21 11.17 -1.66
CA GLY A 32 -1.16 12.34 -0.78
C GLY A 32 -2.08 12.28 0.42
N ARG A 33 -2.61 11.11 0.79
CA ARG A 33 -3.51 11.01 1.94
C ARG A 33 -2.73 11.18 3.25
N SER A 34 -3.24 12.00 4.16
CA SER A 34 -2.61 12.31 5.44
C SER A 34 -3.66 12.31 6.56
N GLY A 35 -3.20 12.39 7.82
CA GLY A 35 -4.10 12.38 8.98
C GLY A 35 -4.79 11.02 9.22
N LEU A 36 -4.20 9.92 8.73
CA LEU A 36 -4.72 8.57 8.87
C LEU A 36 -4.00 7.84 10.02
N GLY A 37 -4.78 7.35 10.98
CA GLY A 37 -4.27 6.60 12.14
C GLY A 37 -3.41 7.43 13.09
N GLN A 38 -2.61 6.75 13.94
CA GLN A 38 -1.70 7.37 14.91
C GLN A 38 -0.31 7.69 14.32
N GLY A 39 -0.11 7.50 13.01
CA GLY A 39 1.18 7.65 12.35
C GLY A 39 1.41 9.07 11.83
N THR A 40 2.61 9.62 12.08
CA THR A 40 3.04 10.95 11.62
C THR A 40 3.43 11.00 10.13
N TYR A 41 3.43 9.84 9.46
CA TYR A 41 3.82 9.74 8.05
C TYR A 41 2.61 10.10 7.16
N GLY A 42 2.45 11.39 6.87
CA GLY A 42 1.57 11.83 5.79
C GLY A 42 2.08 11.35 4.42
N ASP A 43 1.17 11.28 3.44
CA ASP A 43 1.39 10.83 2.05
C ASP A 43 1.19 9.33 1.81
N PHE A 44 0.07 8.77 2.28
CA PHE A 44 -0.36 7.42 1.89
C PHE A 44 -0.89 7.39 0.46
N ILE A 45 -0.64 6.25 -0.19
CA ILE A 45 -1.34 5.80 -1.40
C ILE A 45 -2.66 5.19 -0.96
N GLN A 46 -3.77 5.59 -1.58
CA GLN A 46 -5.07 4.94 -1.41
C GLN A 46 -5.31 3.98 -2.59
N THR A 47 -5.86 2.80 -2.30
CA THR A 47 -6.26 1.80 -3.30
C THR A 47 -7.57 1.13 -2.91
N ASP A 48 -8.32 0.64 -3.89
CA ASP A 48 -9.49 -0.20 -3.70
C ASP A 48 -9.18 -1.71 -3.85
N ALA A 49 -7.92 -2.07 -4.13
CA ALA A 49 -7.46 -3.45 -3.99
C ALA A 49 -7.75 -3.91 -2.56
N SER A 50 -8.29 -5.12 -2.38
CA SER A 50 -8.73 -5.56 -1.06
C SER A 50 -7.53 -5.69 -0.12
N ILE A 51 -7.48 -4.84 0.90
CA ILE A 51 -6.52 -4.87 2.00
C ILE A 51 -7.22 -5.41 3.23
N ASN A 52 -6.68 -6.50 3.77
CA ASN A 52 -7.14 -7.17 4.98
C ASN A 52 -5.96 -7.42 5.92
N PRO A 53 -6.21 -7.66 7.22
CA PRO A 53 -5.18 -8.16 8.13
C PRO A 53 -4.44 -9.36 7.52
N GLY A 54 -3.11 -9.29 7.48
CA GLY A 54 -2.23 -10.27 6.83
C GLY A 54 -1.71 -9.87 5.45
N ASN A 55 -2.33 -8.88 4.78
CA ASN A 55 -1.69 -8.19 3.65
C ASN A 55 -0.80 -7.03 4.10
N SER A 56 -1.03 -6.48 5.31
CA SER A 56 -0.18 -5.45 5.92
C SER A 56 1.28 -5.91 5.99
N GLY A 57 2.20 -5.05 5.56
CA GLY A 57 3.64 -5.34 5.42
C GLY A 57 4.02 -5.91 4.05
N GLY A 58 3.07 -6.47 3.30
CA GLY A 58 3.27 -6.95 1.94
C GLY A 58 3.35 -5.83 0.90
N PRO A 59 3.81 -6.12 -0.33
CA PRO A 59 3.99 -5.11 -1.36
C PRO A 59 2.67 -4.72 -2.02
N LEU A 60 2.59 -3.45 -2.40
CA LEU A 60 1.70 -2.94 -3.44
C LEU A 60 2.52 -2.77 -4.72
N LEU A 61 2.08 -3.40 -5.82
CA LEU A 61 2.78 -3.43 -7.10
C LEU A 61 2.02 -2.68 -8.19
N ASP A 62 2.75 -2.17 -9.18
CA ASP A 62 2.19 -1.85 -10.49
C ASP A 62 2.12 -3.10 -11.39
N ILE A 63 1.55 -2.95 -12.60
CA ILE A 63 1.39 -4.05 -13.58
C ILE A 63 2.71 -4.59 -14.13
N SER A 64 3.81 -3.85 -13.95
CA SER A 64 5.15 -4.28 -14.33
C SER A 64 5.85 -5.03 -13.20
N GLY A 65 5.18 -5.22 -12.05
CA GLY A 65 5.73 -5.88 -10.87
C GLY A 65 6.64 -4.98 -10.03
N ASN A 66 6.69 -3.67 -10.29
CA ASN A 66 7.48 -2.77 -9.46
C ASN A 66 6.77 -2.51 -8.14
N VAL A 67 7.51 -2.56 -7.03
CA VAL A 67 6.99 -2.15 -5.72
C VAL A 67 6.78 -0.64 -5.71
N ILE A 68 5.52 -0.24 -5.57
CA ILE A 68 5.09 1.17 -5.49
C ILE A 68 4.72 1.59 -4.07
N GLY A 69 4.40 0.64 -3.19
CA GLY A 69 4.13 0.90 -1.78
C GLY A 69 4.15 -0.35 -0.91
N ILE A 70 3.95 -0.15 0.38
CA ILE A 70 3.82 -1.21 1.40
C ILE A 70 2.41 -1.15 1.97
N ASN A 71 1.63 -2.21 1.78
CA ASN A 71 0.27 -2.32 2.30
C ASN A 71 0.29 -2.11 3.81
N THR A 72 -0.57 -1.24 4.34
CA THR A 72 -0.45 -0.81 5.75
C THR A 72 -1.75 -1.01 6.50
N MET A 73 -2.84 -0.39 6.03
CA MET A 73 -4.10 -0.39 6.76
C MET A 73 -5.29 -0.30 5.81
N VAL A 74 -6.48 -0.59 6.33
CA VAL A 74 -7.78 -0.37 5.69
C VAL A 74 -8.57 0.61 6.55
N ALA A 75 -9.41 1.44 5.93
CA ALA A 75 -10.32 2.29 6.69
C ALA A 75 -11.24 1.44 7.57
N SER A 76 -11.46 1.87 8.82
CA SER A 76 -12.40 1.20 9.73
C SER A 76 -13.86 1.31 9.27
N GLN A 77 -14.16 2.31 8.45
CA GLN A 77 -15.46 2.55 7.84
C GLN A 77 -15.28 2.66 6.33
N GLY A 78 -15.88 1.73 5.58
CA GLY A 78 -15.83 1.68 4.11
C GLY A 78 -15.02 0.50 3.57
N GLN A 79 -15.70 -0.42 2.88
CA GLN A 79 -15.04 -1.47 2.11
C GLN A 79 -14.34 -0.86 0.88
N GLY A 80 -13.20 -1.41 0.48
CA GLY A 80 -12.45 -0.93 -0.68
C GLY A 80 -11.70 0.38 -0.45
N ILE A 81 -11.39 0.74 0.81
CA ILE A 81 -10.55 1.89 1.14
C ILE A 81 -9.29 1.40 1.85
N GLY A 82 -8.31 0.95 1.07
CA GLY A 82 -7.01 0.50 1.52
C GLY A 82 -5.94 1.59 1.41
N PHE A 83 -4.91 1.49 2.26
CA PHE A 83 -3.81 2.43 2.32
C PHE A 83 -2.44 1.73 2.32
N ALA A 84 -1.50 2.31 1.59
CA ALA A 84 -0.12 1.86 1.52
C ALA A 84 0.87 3.02 1.70
N ILE A 85 1.98 2.77 2.40
CA ILE A 85 3.10 3.71 2.51
C ILE A 85 3.85 3.73 1.16
N PRO A 86 4.13 4.89 0.54
CA PRO A 86 4.90 4.94 -0.69
C PRO A 86 6.28 4.30 -0.54
N ILE A 87 6.73 3.57 -1.56
CA ILE A 87 8.02 2.87 -1.53
C ILE A 87 9.20 3.82 -1.29
N ASN A 88 9.13 5.06 -1.80
CA ASN A 88 10.18 6.05 -1.58
C ASN A 88 10.27 6.46 -0.11
N THR A 89 9.13 6.55 0.60
CA THR A 89 9.09 6.82 2.03
C THR A 89 9.69 5.66 2.81
N ALA A 90 9.29 4.42 2.49
CA ALA A 90 9.85 3.23 3.12
C ALA A 90 11.37 3.12 2.92
N LYS A 91 11.88 3.35 1.70
CA LYS A 91 13.31 3.35 1.39
C LYS A 91 14.10 4.36 2.23
N ARG A 92 13.60 5.59 2.34
CA ARG A 92 14.23 6.64 3.17
C ARG A 92 14.26 6.28 4.66
N LEU A 93 13.22 5.59 5.15
CA LEU A 93 13.16 5.17 6.55
C LEU A 93 14.12 4.02 6.89
N ILE A 94 14.31 3.08 5.95
CA ILE A 94 15.16 1.90 6.18
C ILE A 94 16.64 2.16 5.88
N GLU A 95 16.96 3.18 5.06
CA GLU A 95 18.33 3.51 4.64
C GLU A 95 19.36 3.56 5.79
N PRO A 96 19.09 4.18 6.96
CA PRO A 96 20.05 4.18 8.08
C PRO A 96 20.35 2.80 8.67
N TRP A 97 19.45 1.83 8.48
CA TRP A 97 19.52 0.48 9.04
C TRP A 97 20.16 -0.55 8.10
N LEU A 98 20.46 -0.15 6.85
CA LEU A 98 21.06 -1.03 5.82
C LEU A 98 22.60 -0.92 5.78
N LYS A 99 23.22 -0.36 6.82
CA LYS A 99 24.68 -0.35 7.02
C LYS A 99 25.10 -1.55 7.86
#